data_AF-A0A5E4N3Q4-F1
#
_entry.id   AF-A0A5E4N3Q4-F1
#
_cell.length_a   1.000
_cell.length_b   1.000
_cell.length_c   1.000
_cell.angle_alpha   90.00
_cell.angle_beta   90.00
_cell.angle_gamma   90.00
#
_symmetry.space_group_name_H-M   'P 1'
#
loop_
_entity.id
_entity.type
_entity.pdbx_description
1 polymer ?
#
loop_
_entity_poly.entity_id
_entity_poly.type
_entity_poly.pdbx_seq_one_letter_code
_entity_poly.pdbx_strand_id
1 'polypeptide(L)'
;MDFVDNSFGNFAILGAHTARPKNFKEAYHPVQQNLINYKEKETRTLKKGLMVTQGMHMPLRYVMEKKVFENVGRLPILKSSNLIADILDDTLDTVSEHDYLNPAEFNETLVPSFVVMD
;
A
#
# COMPACT_ATOMS: atom_id res chain seq x y z
N MET A 1 17.40 23.04 -7.88
CA MET A 1 16.22 22.26 -7.46
C MET A 1 15.93 21.29 -8.58
N ASP A 2 16.53 20.11 -8.45
CA ASP A 2 17.30 19.52 -9.55
C ASP A 2 16.47 18.52 -10.37
N PHE A 3 16.27 18.85 -11.64
CA PHE A 3 16.04 17.89 -12.70
C PHE A 3 17.42 17.51 -13.25
N VAL A 4 17.97 16.37 -12.83
CA VAL A 4 19.13 15.79 -13.51
C VAL A 4 18.63 14.67 -14.40
N ASP A 5 18.55 14.99 -15.69
CA ASP A 5 18.46 14.01 -16.76
C ASP A 5 19.62 13.02 -16.64
N ASN A 6 19.31 11.76 -16.31
CA ASN A 6 20.26 10.65 -16.46
C ASN A 6 20.33 10.22 -17.93
N SER A 7 20.70 11.16 -18.80
CA SER A 7 20.82 10.98 -20.25
C SER A 7 22.18 10.44 -20.70
N PHE A 8 23.08 10.11 -19.78
CA PHE A 8 24.36 9.49 -20.11
C PHE A 8 24.53 8.16 -19.38
N GLY A 9 24.49 7.11 -20.19
CA GLY A 9 24.67 5.73 -19.73
C GLY A 9 25.99 5.54 -19.01
N ASN A 10 25.91 4.92 -17.84
CA ASN A 10 27.03 4.21 -17.25
C ASN A 10 27.29 2.95 -18.08
N PHE A 11 27.95 3.13 -19.22
CA PHE A 11 28.58 2.05 -19.95
C PHE A 11 30.10 2.18 -19.80
N ALA A 12 30.74 1.04 -19.61
CA ALA A 12 32.19 0.81 -19.60
C ALA A 12 32.95 1.12 -18.29
N ILE A 13 32.90 0.14 -17.37
CA ILE A 13 34.17 -0.43 -16.89
C ILE A 13 34.24 -1.85 -17.46
N LEU A 14 35.26 -2.02 -18.31
CA LEU A 14 35.66 -3.22 -19.04
C LEU A 14 35.56 -4.48 -18.15
N GLY A 15 34.77 -5.49 -18.56
CA GLY A 15 34.89 -6.85 -18.00
C GLY A 15 33.68 -7.48 -17.30
N ALA A 16 32.48 -6.90 -17.35
CA ALA A 16 31.30 -7.51 -16.73
C ALA A 16 30.11 -7.58 -17.68
N HIS A 17 30.08 -8.62 -18.53
CA HIS A 17 28.86 -9.05 -19.24
C HIS A 17 27.72 -9.48 -18.29
N THR A 18 27.95 -9.44 -16.97
CA THR A 18 27.01 -9.75 -15.90
C THR A 18 26.79 -8.59 -14.92
N ALA A 19 27.34 -7.39 -15.18
CA ALA A 19 27.12 -6.24 -14.29
C ALA A 19 25.69 -5.71 -14.45
N ARG A 20 24.77 -6.33 -13.70
CA ARG A 20 23.42 -5.82 -13.47
C ARG A 20 23.54 -4.51 -12.68
N PRO A 21 22.82 -3.43 -13.07
CA PRO A 21 22.84 -2.20 -12.30
C PRO A 21 22.33 -2.49 -10.89
N LYS A 22 22.99 -1.94 -9.87
CA LYS A 22 22.64 -2.14 -8.44
C LYS A 22 21.20 -1.76 -8.11
N ASN A 23 20.54 -1.00 -8.99
CA ASN A 23 19.14 -0.56 -8.90
C ASN A 23 18.21 -1.24 -9.93
N PHE A 24 18.57 -2.42 -10.46
CA PHE A 24 17.69 -3.18 -11.33
C PHE A 24 16.55 -3.79 -10.47
N LYS A 25 15.37 -3.18 -10.48
CA LYS A 25 14.15 -3.84 -9.98
C LYS A 25 13.86 -5.00 -10.93
N GLU A 26 14.25 -6.21 -10.55
CA GLU A 26 13.98 -7.46 -11.28
C GLU A 26 12.48 -7.78 -11.26
N ALA A 27 11.66 -7.05 -12.01
CA ALA A 27 10.40 -7.57 -12.51
C ALA A 27 10.69 -8.18 -13.89
N TYR A 28 11.12 -9.45 -13.91
CA TYR A 28 11.42 -10.17 -15.17
C TYR A 28 10.19 -10.28 -16.10
N HIS A 29 8.98 -10.07 -15.56
CA HIS A 29 7.73 -10.21 -16.29
C HIS A 29 6.82 -8.98 -16.10
N PRO A 30 6.23 -8.41 -17.17
CA PRO A 30 5.37 -7.23 -17.07
C PRO A 30 4.14 -7.45 -16.19
N VAL A 31 3.64 -8.67 -16.08
CA VAL A 31 2.53 -8.99 -15.15
C VAL A 31 2.96 -8.88 -13.69
N GLN A 32 4.21 -9.21 -13.36
CA GLN A 32 4.72 -9.08 -11.99
C GLN A 32 4.76 -7.62 -11.56
N GLN A 33 5.18 -6.72 -12.46
CA GLN A 33 5.15 -5.27 -12.20
C GLN A 33 3.70 -4.76 -12.05
N ASN A 34 2.76 -5.30 -12.82
CA ASN A 34 1.35 -4.95 -12.68
C ASN A 34 0.75 -5.45 -11.36
N LEU A 35 1.14 -6.64 -10.90
CA LEU A 35 0.68 -7.23 -9.65
C LEU A 35 1.09 -6.36 -8.45
N ILE A 36 2.36 -5.94 -8.41
CA ILE A 36 2.90 -5.08 -7.34
C ILE A 36 2.08 -3.79 -7.21
N ASN A 37 1.66 -3.21 -8.33
CA ASN A 37 0.94 -1.92 -8.37
C ASN A 37 -0.59 -2.07 -8.48
N TYR A 38 -1.12 -3.29 -8.32
CA TYR A 38 -2.51 -3.58 -8.61
C TYR A 38 -3.46 -2.79 -7.71
N LYS A 39 -3.20 -2.78 -6.41
CA LYS A 39 -4.06 -2.10 -5.41
C LYS A 39 -4.09 -0.58 -5.59
N GLU A 40 -2.96 0.03 -5.91
CA GLU A 40 -2.92 1.46 -6.26
C GLU A 40 -3.68 1.78 -7.55
N LYS A 41 -3.61 0.88 -8.54
CA LYS A 41 -4.34 1.02 -9.81
C LYS A 41 -5.85 0.88 -9.61
N GLU A 42 -6.28 -0.06 -8.78
CA GLU A 42 -7.68 -0.29 -8.42
C GLU A 42 -8.28 0.95 -7.74
N THR A 43 -7.65 1.42 -6.65
CA THR A 43 -8.09 2.62 -5.93
C THR A 43 -8.11 3.88 -6.81
N ARG A 44 -7.16 4.03 -7.73
CA ARG A 44 -7.15 5.12 -8.73
C ARG A 44 -8.31 5.01 -9.70
N THR A 45 -8.64 3.81 -10.16
CA THR A 45 -9.78 3.56 -11.05
C THR A 45 -11.09 3.86 -10.35
N LEU A 46 -11.25 3.41 -9.10
CA LEU A 46 -12.40 3.71 -8.24
C LEU A 46 -12.61 5.22 -8.13
N LYS A 47 -11.59 5.98 -7.69
CA LYS A 47 -11.68 7.45 -7.58
C LYS A 47 -12.09 8.14 -8.88
N LYS A 48 -11.58 7.67 -10.03
CA LYS A 48 -11.99 8.20 -11.34
C LYS A 48 -13.46 7.89 -11.65
N GLY A 49 -13.91 6.66 -11.40
CA GLY A 49 -15.30 6.27 -11.58
C GLY A 49 -16.25 7.11 -10.72
N LEU A 50 -15.88 7.31 -9.46
CA LEU A 50 -16.61 8.14 -8.51
C LEU A 50 -16.72 9.61 -8.94
N MET A 51 -15.64 10.15 -9.52
CA MET A 51 -15.66 11.49 -10.09
C MET A 51 -16.63 11.60 -11.27
N VAL A 52 -16.69 10.57 -12.12
CA VAL A 52 -17.56 10.57 -13.30
C VAL A 52 -19.04 10.42 -12.90
N THR A 53 -19.35 9.60 -11.90
CA THR A 53 -20.73 9.31 -11.50
C THR A 53 -21.33 10.36 -10.58
N GLN A 54 -20.56 10.84 -9.60
CA GLN A 54 -21.04 11.74 -8.55
C GLN A 54 -20.39 13.13 -8.62
N GLY A 55 -19.31 13.32 -9.37
CA GLY A 55 -18.59 14.58 -9.47
C GLY A 55 -17.38 14.68 -8.53
N MET A 56 -16.73 15.85 -8.54
CA MET A 56 -15.43 16.07 -7.90
C MET A 56 -15.43 15.95 -6.36
N HIS A 57 -16.58 16.13 -5.72
CA HIS A 57 -16.69 16.06 -4.26
C HIS A 57 -16.55 14.62 -3.73
N MET A 58 -16.90 13.62 -4.53
CA MET A 58 -16.95 12.23 -4.08
C MET A 58 -15.54 11.67 -3.82
N PRO A 59 -14.56 11.78 -4.75
CA PRO A 59 -13.19 11.31 -4.47
C PRO A 59 -12.53 12.04 -3.30
N LEU A 60 -12.82 13.33 -3.12
CA LEU A 60 -12.33 14.12 -1.97
C LEU A 60 -12.87 13.56 -0.66
N ARG A 61 -14.18 13.32 -0.60
CA ARG A 61 -14.84 12.72 0.55
C ARG A 61 -14.25 11.34 0.88
N TYR A 62 -14.11 10.47 -0.12
CA TYR A 62 -13.53 9.15 0.05
C TYR A 62 -12.10 9.20 0.65
N VAL A 63 -11.25 10.10 0.15
CA VAL A 63 -9.88 10.28 0.70
C VAL A 63 -9.91 10.82 2.13
N MET A 64 -10.81 11.76 2.43
CA MET A 64 -10.96 12.31 3.78
C MET A 64 -11.47 11.26 4.78
N GLU A 65 -12.52 10.52 4.42
CA GLU A 65 -13.10 9.44 5.23
C GLU A 65 -12.05 8.37 5.53
N LYS A 66 -11.35 7.90 4.49
CA LYS A 66 -10.27 6.92 4.66
C LYS A 66 -9.19 7.38 5.63
N LYS A 67 -8.72 8.63 5.48
CA LYS A 67 -7.73 9.21 6.39
C LYS A 67 -8.27 9.33 7.82
N VAL A 68 -9.53 9.69 8.00
CA VAL A 68 -10.14 9.77 9.33
C VAL A 68 -10.22 8.38 9.97
N PHE A 69 -10.64 7.36 9.22
CA PHE A 69 -10.78 5.99 9.72
C PHE A 69 -9.46 5.31 10.04
N GLU A 70 -8.40 5.57 9.27
CA GLU A 70 -7.04 5.12 9.59
C GLU A 70 -6.46 5.77 10.86
N ASN A 71 -6.89 7.01 11.17
CA ASN A 71 -6.36 7.79 12.31
C ASN A 71 -7.28 7.78 13.54
N VAL A 72 -8.30 6.92 13.61
CA VAL A 72 -9.17 6.83 14.80
C VAL A 72 -8.31 6.38 16.00
N GLY A 73 -7.99 7.35 16.86
CA GLY A 73 -7.17 7.16 18.05
C GLY A 73 -7.79 6.13 18.99
N ARG A 74 -7.26 4.91 18.94
CA ARG A 74 -7.54 3.87 19.93
C ARG A 74 -6.54 3.97 21.08
N LEU A 75 -6.90 3.36 22.20
CA LEU A 75 -6.01 3.30 23.36
C LEU A 75 -4.64 2.77 22.91
N PRO A 76 -3.53 3.44 23.28
CA PRO A 76 -2.21 2.84 23.13
C PRO A 76 -2.29 1.48 23.85
N ILE A 77 -1.89 0.39 23.18
CA ILE A 77 -1.94 -1.04 23.59
C ILE A 77 -2.88 -1.91 22.74
N LEU A 78 -4.00 -1.39 22.22
CA LEU A 78 -4.89 -2.22 21.39
C LEU A 78 -4.55 -2.08 19.91
N LYS A 79 -4.08 -3.16 19.27
CA LYS A 79 -3.92 -3.20 17.80
C LYS A 79 -5.26 -2.86 17.15
N SER A 80 -5.27 -1.83 16.33
CA SER A 80 -6.49 -1.37 15.65
C SER A 80 -6.82 -2.32 14.51
N SER A 81 -7.93 -3.04 14.63
CA SER A 81 -8.62 -3.61 13.48
C SER A 81 -9.23 -2.45 12.70
N ASN A 82 -8.74 -2.16 11.49
CA ASN A 82 -9.19 -1.03 10.67
C ASN A 82 -10.56 -1.30 10.02
N LEU A 83 -11.47 -1.94 10.76
CA LEU A 83 -12.77 -2.44 10.29
C LEU A 83 -13.58 -1.38 9.53
N ILE A 84 -13.56 -0.12 9.99
CA ILE A 84 -14.33 0.95 9.35
C ILE A 84 -13.69 1.34 8.00
N ALA A 85 -12.36 1.32 7.90
CA ALA A 85 -11.67 1.54 6.63
C ALA A 85 -11.92 0.36 5.67
N ASP A 86 -11.98 -0.86 6.19
CA ASP A 86 -12.28 -2.06 5.40
C ASP A 86 -13.73 -2.08 4.90
N ILE A 87 -14.68 -1.54 5.68
CA ILE A 87 -16.07 -1.31 5.23
C ILE A 87 -16.11 -0.27 4.11
N LEU A 88 -15.32 0.80 4.21
CA LEU A 88 -15.28 1.84 3.18
C LEU A 88 -14.71 1.32 1.85
N ASP A 89 -13.75 0.41 1.92
CA ASP A 89 -13.13 -0.24 0.76
C ASP A 89 -13.88 -1.49 0.28
N ASP A 90 -14.98 -1.87 0.95
CA ASP A 90 -15.77 -3.09 0.69
C ASP A 90 -14.93 -4.38 0.75
N THR A 91 -13.90 -4.38 1.59
CA THR A 91 -12.98 -5.51 1.76
C THR A 91 -13.30 -6.37 2.98
N LEU A 92 -14.24 -5.96 3.83
CA LEU A 92 -14.58 -6.68 5.07
C LEU A 92 -15.04 -8.13 4.82
N ASP A 93 -15.82 -8.35 3.76
CA ASP A 93 -16.37 -9.67 3.43
C ASP A 93 -15.42 -10.49 2.53
N THR A 94 -14.29 -9.90 2.13
CA THR A 94 -13.31 -10.53 1.24
C THR A 94 -12.09 -11.03 2.02
N VAL A 95 -11.70 -12.28 1.80
CA VAL A 95 -10.47 -12.83 2.38
C VAL A 95 -9.27 -12.43 1.50
N SER A 96 -8.36 -11.66 2.08
CA SER A 96 -7.15 -11.16 1.43
C SER A 96 -5.91 -11.95 1.85
N GLU A 97 -4.82 -11.79 1.12
CA GLU A 97 -3.50 -12.33 1.43
C GLU A 97 -3.06 -11.96 2.86
N HIS A 98 -3.43 -10.77 3.31
CA HIS A 98 -3.13 -10.28 4.65
C HIS A 98 -3.80 -11.08 5.76
N ASP A 99 -4.89 -11.80 5.49
CA ASP A 99 -5.63 -12.52 6.54
C ASP A 99 -4.97 -13.86 6.89
N TYR A 100 -4.35 -14.52 5.91
CA TYR A 100 -3.74 -15.85 6.11
C TYR A 100 -2.20 -15.86 6.01
N LEU A 101 -1.57 -14.82 5.46
CA LEU A 101 -0.10 -14.66 5.43
C LEU A 101 0.42 -13.67 6.47
N ASN A 102 -0.44 -13.15 7.37
CA ASN A 102 0.02 -12.23 8.38
C ASN A 102 1.02 -12.92 9.33
N PRO A 103 2.21 -12.34 9.59
CA PRO A 103 3.05 -12.86 10.66
C PRO A 103 2.33 -12.67 12.01
N ALA A 104 2.59 -13.59 12.94
CA ALA A 104 1.90 -13.65 14.23
C ALA A 104 1.97 -12.34 15.04
N GLU A 105 2.96 -11.50 14.76
CA GLU A 105 3.17 -10.18 15.34
C GLU A 105 2.12 -9.13 14.95
N PHE A 106 1.31 -9.34 13.91
CA PHE A 106 0.21 -8.44 13.53
C PHE A 106 -1.18 -9.01 13.80
N ASN A 107 -1.26 -10.21 14.38
CA ASN A 107 -2.54 -10.79 14.78
C ASN A 107 -3.22 -9.93 15.85
N GLU A 108 -4.53 -9.79 15.73
CA GLU A 108 -5.41 -9.15 16.71
C GLU A 108 -5.54 -10.05 17.93
N THR A 109 -4.54 -10.03 18.81
CA THR A 109 -4.56 -10.77 20.07
C THR A 109 -5.04 -9.86 21.19
N LEU A 110 -5.97 -10.36 22.00
CA LEU A 110 -6.36 -9.71 23.25
C LEU A 110 -5.21 -9.89 24.26
N VAL A 111 -4.35 -8.88 24.36
CA VAL A 111 -3.27 -8.87 25.36
C VAL A 111 -3.75 -8.06 26.57
N PRO A 112 -3.66 -8.59 27.80
CA PRO A 112 -4.01 -7.83 28.99
C PRO A 112 -3.08 -6.61 29.14
N SER A 113 -3.65 -5.48 29.54
CA SER A 113 -2.99 -4.17 29.61
C SER A 113 -1.62 -4.17 30.32
N PHE A 114 -1.45 -5.02 31.34
CA PHE A 114 -0.22 -5.08 32.15
C PHE A 114 0.99 -5.75 31.47
N VAL A 115 0.81 -6.42 30.32
CA VAL A 115 1.89 -7.18 29.63
C VAL A 115 2.64 -6.35 28.59
N VAL A 116 2.11 -5.17 28.20
CA VAL A 116 2.68 -4.32 27.13
C VAL A 116 3.46 -3.12 27.68
N MET A 117 3.40 -2.87 29.01
CA MET A 117 4.18 -1.82 29.68
C MET A 117 5.45 -2.40 30.31
N ASP A 118 6.47 -2.67 29.51
CA ASP A 118 7.88 -2.85 29.93
C ASP A 118 8.82 -2.24 28.88
#